data_AF-A0A938MU79-F1
#
_entry.id   AF-A0A938MU79-F1
#
_cell.length_a   1.000
_cell.length_b   1.000
_cell.length_c   1.000
_cell.angle_alpha   90.00
_cell.angle_beta   90.00
_cell.angle_gamma   90.00
#
_symmetry.space_group_name_H-M   'P 1'
#
loop_
_entity.id
_entity.type
_entity.pdbx_description
1 polymer ?
#
loop_
_entity_poly.entity_id
_entity_poly.type
_entity_poly.pdbx_seq_one_letter_code
_entity_poly.pdbx_strand_id
1 'polypeptide(L)' 'MSEHAYDEMDEDNLDVLDVEAAILGGRIDQTLTRDPRGTRYVVVGTACDELTPVAVVVRFVERDQLLVITVYEVK' A
#
# COMPACT_ATOMS: atom_id res chain seq x y z
N MET A 1 -5.74 7.24 -3.76
CA MET A 1 -5.87 5.80 -4.07
C MET A 1 -6.44 5.62 -5.46
N SER A 2 -6.11 4.52 -6.13
CA SER A 2 -6.80 4.03 -7.33
C SER A 2 -8.17 3.46 -6.96
N GLU A 3 -9.06 3.32 -7.94
CA GLU A 3 -10.33 2.58 -7.77
C GLU A 3 -10.07 1.13 -7.34
N HIS A 4 -9.14 0.46 -8.02
CA HIS A 4 -8.75 -0.92 -7.71
C HIS A 4 -8.27 -1.11 -6.25
N ALA A 5 -7.57 -0.12 -5.68
CA ALA A 5 -7.15 -0.21 -4.28
C ALA A 5 -8.35 -0.19 -3.33
N TYR A 6 -9.41 0.56 -3.63
CA TYR A 6 -10.61 0.55 -2.81
C TYR A 6 -11.35 -0.79 -2.89
N ASP A 7 -11.40 -1.41 -4.07
CA ASP A 7 -12.00 -2.73 -4.25
C ASP A 7 -11.26 -3.79 -3.43
N GLU A 8 -9.91 -3.82 -3.50
CA GLU A 8 -9.12 -4.79 -2.72
C GLU A 8 -9.22 -4.55 -1.20
N MET A 9 -9.28 -3.28 -0.77
CA MET A 9 -9.49 -2.94 0.64
C MET A 9 -10.84 -3.49 1.15
N ASP A 10 -11.91 -3.35 0.37
CA ASP A 10 -13.23 -3.89 0.74
C ASP A 10 -13.21 -5.42 0.79
N GLU A 11 -12.52 -6.08 -0.15
CA GLU A 11 -12.37 -7.55 -0.17
C GLU A 11 -11.64 -8.10 1.06
N ASP A 12 -10.60 -7.41 1.55
CA ASP A 12 -9.79 -7.83 2.70
C ASP A 12 -10.23 -7.18 4.04
N ASN A 13 -11.36 -6.46 4.07
CA ASN A 13 -11.88 -5.74 5.26
C ASN A 13 -10.89 -4.72 5.85
N LEU A 14 -10.15 -4.02 4.99
CA LEU A 14 -9.22 -2.96 5.37
C LEU A 14 -9.84 -1.58 5.14
N ASP A 15 -9.51 -0.62 6.00
CA ASP A 15 -9.89 0.78 5.78
C ASP A 15 -8.68 1.68 5.49
N VAL A 16 -8.94 2.97 5.27
CA VAL A 16 -7.88 3.93 4.94
C VAL A 16 -6.86 4.11 6.06
N LEU A 17 -7.27 3.97 7.33
CA LEU A 17 -6.39 4.09 8.48
C LEU A 17 -5.45 2.89 8.56
N ASP A 18 -5.91 1.69 8.20
CA ASP A 18 -5.05 0.50 8.11
C ASP A 18 -3.94 0.68 7.06
N VAL A 19 -4.28 1.28 5.92
CA VAL A 19 -3.29 1.62 4.88
C VAL A 19 -2.28 2.64 5.38
N GLU A 20 -2.73 3.69 6.05
CA GLU A 20 -1.83 4.70 6.64
C GLU A 20 -0.92 4.10 7.71
N ALA A 21 -1.48 3.29 8.62
CA ALA A 21 -0.73 2.57 9.64
C ALA A 21 0.35 1.67 9.04
N ALA A 22 -0.01 0.89 8.01
CA ALA A 22 0.91 0.01 7.31
C ALA A 22 2.03 0.78 6.60
N ILE A 23 1.73 1.92 5.96
CA ILE A 23 2.76 2.76 5.31
C ILE A 23 3.70 3.39 6.34
N LEU A 24 3.15 3.99 7.41
CA LEU A 24 3.92 4.78 8.38
C LEU A 24 4.73 3.90 9.35
N GLY A 25 4.23 2.73 9.72
CA GLY A 25 4.90 1.77 10.59
C GLY A 25 5.67 0.67 9.85
N GLY A 26 5.45 0.53 8.54
CA GLY A 26 6.02 -0.54 7.73
C GLY A 26 7.44 -0.27 7.23
N ARG A 27 7.88 -1.16 6.34
CA ARG A 27 9.15 -1.07 5.63
C ARG A 27 8.97 -1.38 4.15
N ILE A 28 9.85 -0.85 3.31
CA ILE A 28 9.89 -1.24 1.89
C ILE A 28 10.40 -2.69 1.81
N ASP A 29 9.55 -3.59 1.36
CA ASP A 29 9.88 -5.00 1.08
C ASP A 29 10.50 -5.14 -0.32
N GLN A 30 9.91 -4.47 -1.31
CA GLN A 30 10.35 -4.54 -2.71
C GLN A 30 10.33 -3.19 -3.41
N THR A 31 11.28 -3.01 -4.34
CA THR A 31 11.34 -1.86 -5.26
C THR A 31 11.23 -2.35 -6.70
N LEU A 32 10.15 -1.99 -7.39
CA LEU A 32 9.80 -2.43 -8.74
C LEU A 32 10.11 -1.33 -9.76
N THR A 33 11.23 -1.44 -10.49
CA THR A 33 11.79 -0.34 -11.32
C THR A 33 11.51 -0.44 -12.82
N ARG A 34 10.86 -1.52 -13.29
CA ARG A 34 10.69 -1.81 -14.73
C ARG A 34 9.37 -1.31 -15.33
N ASP A 35 8.58 -0.56 -14.58
CA ASP A 35 7.32 0.02 -15.08
C ASP A 35 7.61 1.39 -15.73
N PRO A 36 7.23 1.63 -17.00
CA PRO A 36 7.47 2.89 -17.68
C PRO A 36 6.75 4.08 -17.03
N ARG A 37 5.75 3.83 -16.17
CA ARG A 37 5.03 4.85 -15.42
C ARG A 37 5.75 5.25 -14.12
N GLY A 38 6.92 4.68 -13.85
CA GLY A 38 7.78 4.99 -12.70
C GLY A 38 7.90 3.86 -11.68
N THR A 39 8.90 4.00 -10.80
CA THR A 39 9.19 3.02 -9.73
C THR A 39 8.01 2.85 -8.79
N ARG A 40 7.66 1.59 -8.49
CA ARG A 40 6.69 1.25 -7.44
C ARG A 40 7.42 0.64 -6.26
N TYR A 41 6.87 0.85 -5.07
CA TYR A 41 7.37 0.29 -3.82
C TYR A 41 6.29 -0.58 -3.21
N VAL A 42 6.68 -1.75 -2.72
CA VAL A 42 5.82 -2.58 -1.89
C VAL A 42 6.21 -2.28 -0.45
N VAL A 43 5.32 -1.66 0.30
CA VAL A 43 5.49 -1.41 1.73
C VAL A 43 4.74 -2.50 2.48
N VAL A 44 5.42 -3.18 3.40
CA VAL A 44 4.81 -4.18 4.28
C VAL A 44 4.84 -3.66 5.70
N GLY A 45 3.66 -3.57 6.31
CA GLY A 45 3.44 -3.14 7.69
C GLY A 45 2.29 -3.93 8.32
N THR A 46 1.68 -3.37 9.35
CA THR A 46 0.50 -3.93 10.02
C THR A 46 -0.64 -2.92 9.96
N ALA A 47 -1.88 -3.42 9.96
CA ALA A 47 -3.10 -2.64 10.14
C ALA A 47 -3.13 -1.97 11.53
N CYS A 48 -4.19 -1.21 11.81
CA CYS A 48 -4.36 -0.50 13.08
C CYS A 48 -4.44 -1.43 14.31
N ASP A 49 -4.78 -2.71 14.11
CA ASP A 49 -4.85 -3.72 15.16
C ASP A 49 -3.48 -4.29 15.57
N GLU A 50 -2.39 -3.90 14.89
CA GLU A 50 -1.02 -4.42 15.05
C GLU A 50 -0.86 -5.93 14.79
N LEU A 51 -1.91 -6.61 14.34
CA LEU A 51 -1.94 -8.07 14.14
C LEU A 51 -2.02 -8.43 12.67
N THR A 52 -2.84 -7.71 11.92
CA THR A 52 -3.14 -8.00 10.52
C THR A 52 -2.01 -7.45 9.64
N PRO A 53 -1.21 -8.29 8.97
CA PRO A 53 -0.13 -7.83 8.11
C PRO A 53 -0.70 -7.30 6.79
N VAL A 54 -0.27 -6.11 6.37
CA VAL A 54 -0.80 -5.44 5.18
C VAL A 54 0.33 -5.06 4.24
N ALA A 55 0.15 -5.34 2.95
CA ALA A 55 1.01 -4.89 1.89
C ALA A 55 0.33 -3.77 1.09
N VAL A 56 1.06 -2.68 0.88
CA VAL A 56 0.60 -1.52 0.14
C VAL A 56 1.56 -1.27 -1.02
N VAL A 57 1.03 -1.27 -2.25
CA VAL A 57 1.81 -0.93 -3.44
C VAL A 57 1.62 0.54 -3.76
N VAL A 58 2.71 1.29 -3.73
CA VAL A 58 2.70 2.75 -3.86
C VAL A 58 3.67 3.25 -4.93
N ARG A 59 3.44 4.45 -5.44
CA ARG A 59 4.37 5.18 -6.31
C ARG A 59 4.34 6.67 -6.03
N PHE A 60 5.50 7.32 -6.00
CA PHE A 60 5.60 8.77 -6.04
C PHE A 60 5.20 9.31 -7.40
N VAL A 61 4.29 10.29 -7.42
CA VAL A 61 3.87 10.99 -8.64
C VAL A 61 4.46 12.41 -8.66
N GLU A 62 3.65 13.46 -8.54
CA GLU A 62 4.13 14.85 -8.50
C GLU A 62 4.21 15.38 -7.06
N ARG A 63 5.20 16.24 -6.78
CA ARG A 63 5.28 17.07 -5.55
C ARG A 63 5.01 16.29 -4.26
N ASP A 64 5.79 15.24 -4.03
CA ASP A 64 5.73 14.40 -2.82
C ASP A 64 4.38 13.70 -2.59
N GLN A 65 3.52 13.62 -3.61
CA GLN A 65 2.30 12.84 -3.54
C GLN A 65 2.58 11.36 -3.78
N LEU A 66 2.01 10.53 -2.91
CA LEU A 66 2.07 9.08 -3.00
C LEU A 66 0.75 8.55 -3.56
N LEU A 67 0.80 7.90 -4.73
CA LEU A 67 -0.34 7.17 -5.27
C LEU A 67 -0.33 5.75 -4.73
N VAL A 68 -1.33 5.39 -3.92
CA VAL A 68 -1.64 4.01 -3.55
C VAL A 68 -2.34 3.33 -4.73
N ILE A 69 -1.74 2.24 -5.22
CA ILE A 69 -2.13 1.51 -6.43
C ILE A 69 -2.99 0.28 -6.10
N THR A 70 -2.64 -0.42 -5.02
CA THR A 70 -3.22 -1.71 -4.60
C THR A 70 -2.90 -1.93 -3.12
N VAL A 71 -3.75 -2.64 -2.39
CA VAL A 71 -3.64 -2.91 -0.94
C VAL A 71 -4.19 -4.31 -0.69
N TYR A 72 -3.49 -5.14 0.08
CA TYR A 72 -4.00 -6.46 0.44
C TYR A 72 -3.43 -6.96 1.78
N GLU A 73 -4.17 -7.86 2.42
CA GLU A 73 -3.70 -8.63 3.58
C GLU A 73 -2.64 -9.66 3.15
N VAL A 74 -1.53 -9.74 3.89
CA VAL A 74 -0.48 -10.73 3.65
C VAL A 74 -0.78 -12.04 4.38
N LYS A 75 -1.28 -13.04 3.67
CA LYS A 75 -1.62 -14.37 4.21
C LYS A 75 -0.41 -15.31 4.32
#